data_AF-A0A521TMP4-F1
#
_entry.id   AF-A0A521TMP4-F1
#
_cell.length_a   1.000
_cell.length_b   1.000
_cell.length_c   1.000
_cell.angle_alpha   90.00
_cell.angle_beta   90.00
_cell.angle_gamma   90.00
#
_symmetry.space_group_name_H-M   'P 1'
#
loop_
_entity.id
_entity.type
_entity.pdbx_description
1 polymer ?
#
loop_
_entity_poly.entity_id
_entity_poly.type
_entity_poly.pdbx_seq_one_letter_code
_entity_poly.pdbx_strand_id
1 'polypeptide(L)'
;MRRSIVGTWLLLGGLFAGEVGAAPRRLAPAERAEITALARRVMELVRDGARDPSGVFPTPAELRVVFGLRDPGDAGPDGGGMVVRRQLEALERDARDLRPRLAGAQFRGIAGPSYARNTIDPRRCGRYGAPGSQCADGPVVEYAVGGSVRRFRIDTLVRVGGRWRVLDLRP
;
A
#
# COMPACT_ATOMS: atom_id res chain seq x y z
N MET A 1 -16.63 34.96 57.48
CA MET A 1 -16.01 33.66 57.13
C MET A 1 -16.86 32.99 56.06
N ARG A 2 -16.47 33.06 54.79
CA ARG A 2 -17.10 32.32 53.69
C ARG A 2 -15.98 31.64 52.90
N ARG A 3 -15.96 30.31 52.93
CA ARG A 3 -14.98 29.48 52.23
C ARG A 3 -15.43 29.32 50.78
N SER A 4 -14.54 29.73 49.86
CA SER A 4 -14.58 29.36 48.45
C SER A 4 -14.46 27.84 48.30
N ILE A 5 -15.34 27.24 47.51
CA ILE A 5 -15.13 25.90 46.96
C ILE A 5 -14.98 26.09 45.45
N VAL A 6 -13.73 26.02 45.01
CA VAL A 6 -13.33 25.93 43.61
C VAL A 6 -13.78 24.55 43.12
N GLY A 7 -14.78 24.53 42.24
CA GLY A 7 -15.20 23.33 41.54
C GLY A 7 -14.14 22.91 40.52
N THR A 8 -13.32 21.95 40.91
CA THR A 8 -12.39 21.23 40.04
C THR A 8 -13.18 20.46 38.99
N TRP A 9 -13.21 20.98 37.76
CA TRP A 9 -13.62 20.24 36.58
C TRP A 9 -12.52 19.25 36.21
N LEU A 10 -12.58 18.04 36.77
CA LEU A 10 -11.86 16.88 36.28
C LEU A 10 -12.57 16.41 35.00
N LEU A 11 -12.09 16.89 33.85
CA LEU A 11 -12.41 16.34 32.54
C LEU A 11 -11.87 14.90 32.46
N LEU A 12 -12.71 13.93 32.81
CA LEU A 12 -12.59 12.55 32.31
C LEU A 12 -12.85 12.55 30.80
N GLY A 13 -11.83 12.93 30.03
CA GLY A 13 -11.75 12.68 28.59
C GLY A 13 -11.18 11.29 28.36
N GLY A 14 -12.00 10.26 28.54
CA GLY A 14 -11.75 8.99 27.88
C GLY A 14 -11.97 9.12 26.38
N LEU A 15 -11.29 8.23 25.64
CA LEU A 15 -11.53 7.82 24.25
C LEU A 15 -10.65 8.47 23.17
N PHE A 16 -10.07 7.55 22.39
CA PHE A 16 -9.33 7.71 21.13
C PHE A 16 -7.88 8.16 21.29
N ALA A 17 -7.01 7.18 21.58
CA ALA A 17 -5.72 7.12 20.91
C ALA A 17 -5.99 7.00 19.40
N GLY A 18 -6.32 8.13 18.77
CA GLY A 18 -6.43 8.22 17.34
C GLY A 18 -5.05 7.91 16.78
N GLU A 19 -4.96 6.86 15.96
CA GLU A 19 -3.83 6.71 15.07
C GLU A 19 -3.72 8.02 14.30
N VAL A 20 -2.69 8.81 14.59
CA VAL A 20 -2.35 9.98 13.78
C VAL A 20 -1.88 9.42 12.44
N GLY A 21 -2.83 9.11 11.55
CA GLY A 21 -2.55 8.95 10.14
C GLY A 21 -1.80 10.21 9.71
N ALA A 22 -0.59 10.04 9.18
CA ALA A 22 0.21 11.19 8.79
C ALA A 22 -0.59 11.97 7.74
N ALA A 23 -0.90 13.24 8.02
CA ALA A 23 -1.67 14.05 7.08
C ALA A 23 -1.06 13.98 5.66
N PRO A 24 -1.88 14.07 4.60
CA PRO A 24 -1.39 14.03 3.23
C PRO A 24 -0.20 14.96 3.05
N ARG A 25 0.93 14.40 2.62
CA ARG A 25 2.17 15.15 2.43
C ARG A 25 2.50 15.27 0.96
N ARG A 26 3.31 16.27 0.61
CA ARG A 26 3.82 16.38 -0.76
C ARG A 26 4.75 15.20 -1.08
N LEU A 27 4.62 14.70 -2.31
CA LEU A 27 5.55 13.76 -2.91
C LEU A 27 6.80 14.51 -3.36
N ALA A 28 7.96 14.08 -2.88
CA ALA A 28 9.23 14.56 -3.41
C ALA A 28 9.38 14.11 -4.88
N PRO A 29 10.07 14.89 -5.75
CA PRO A 29 10.26 14.51 -7.15
C PRO A 29 10.86 13.10 -7.33
N ALA A 30 11.86 12.75 -6.50
CA ALA A 30 12.48 11.43 -6.52
C ALA A 30 11.50 10.31 -6.13
N GLU A 31 10.66 10.53 -5.13
CA GLU A 31 9.64 9.56 -4.70
C GLU A 31 8.54 9.39 -5.75
N ARG A 32 8.13 10.47 -6.42
CA ARG A 32 7.19 10.38 -7.54
C ARG A 32 7.80 9.60 -8.71
N ALA A 33 9.08 9.83 -9.02
CA ALA A 33 9.79 9.07 -10.04
C ALA A 33 9.89 7.59 -9.67
N GLU A 34 10.16 7.27 -8.40
CA GLU A 34 10.15 5.90 -7.89
C GLU A 34 8.79 5.22 -8.07
N ILE A 35 7.70 5.87 -7.66
CA ILE A 35 6.35 5.30 -7.78
C ILE A 35 5.96 5.14 -9.26
N THR A 36 6.34 6.08 -10.12
CA THR A 36 6.10 5.99 -11.57
C THR A 36 6.88 4.81 -12.18
N ALA A 37 8.13 4.62 -11.77
CA ALA A 37 8.95 3.48 -12.20
C ALA A 37 8.39 2.15 -11.69
N LEU A 38 7.91 2.10 -10.44
CA LEU A 38 7.23 0.94 -9.87
C LEU A 38 5.95 0.60 -10.65
N ALA A 39 5.13 1.61 -10.96
CA ALA A 39 3.90 1.45 -11.75
C ALA A 39 4.17 0.91 -13.16
N ARG A 40 5.24 1.38 -13.81
CA ARG A 40 5.68 0.83 -15.10
C ARG A 40 6.13 -0.63 -14.94
N ARG A 41 6.99 -0.91 -13.96
CA ARG A 41 7.52 -2.25 -13.72
C ARG A 41 6.43 -3.27 -13.42
N VAL A 42 5.43 -2.93 -12.61
CA VAL A 42 4.32 -3.87 -12.34
C VAL A 42 3.50 -4.14 -13.59
N MET A 43 3.25 -3.13 -14.43
CA MET A 43 2.55 -3.33 -15.71
C MET A 43 3.35 -4.26 -16.63
N GLU A 44 4.65 -4.01 -16.80
CA GLU A 44 5.54 -4.82 -17.64
C GLU A 44 5.66 -6.25 -17.11
N LEU A 45 5.87 -6.40 -15.80
CA LEU A 45 5.93 -7.70 -15.14
C LEU A 45 4.66 -8.54 -15.36
N VAL A 46 3.49 -7.92 -15.16
CA VAL A 46 2.20 -8.60 -15.33
C VAL A 46 1.95 -8.93 -16.81
N ARG A 47 2.20 -7.98 -17.71
CA ARG A 47 2.08 -8.16 -19.17
C ARG A 47 2.94 -9.32 -19.66
N ASP A 48 4.21 -9.29 -19.30
CA ASP A 48 5.23 -10.20 -19.83
C ASP A 48 5.22 -11.55 -19.10
N GLY A 49 4.51 -11.65 -17.96
CA GLY A 49 4.48 -12.84 -17.13
C GLY A 49 5.86 -13.16 -16.56
N ALA A 50 6.63 -12.12 -16.20
CA ALA A 50 7.99 -12.29 -15.72
C ALA A 50 8.03 -13.13 -14.44
N ARG A 51 9.07 -13.97 -14.32
CA ARG A 51 9.18 -14.94 -13.22
C ARG A 51 9.67 -14.34 -11.90
N ASP A 52 10.33 -13.18 -11.95
CA ASP A 52 10.87 -12.54 -10.76
C ASP A 52 10.07 -11.27 -10.38
N PRO A 53 9.21 -11.34 -9.35
CA PRO A 53 8.50 -10.18 -8.81
C PRO A 53 9.32 -9.32 -7.86
N SER A 54 10.61 -9.62 -7.66
CA SER A 54 11.45 -8.91 -6.71
C SER A 54 11.48 -7.41 -7.00
N GLY A 55 11.35 -6.63 -5.93
CA GLY A 55 11.33 -5.17 -6.04
C GLY A 55 10.00 -4.56 -6.53
N VAL A 56 9.04 -5.37 -6.99
CA VAL A 56 7.69 -4.93 -7.34
C VAL A 56 6.71 -5.27 -6.22
N PHE A 57 6.59 -6.57 -5.90
CA PHE A 57 5.77 -7.05 -4.79
C PHE A 57 6.63 -7.28 -3.54
N PRO A 58 6.08 -7.14 -2.32
CA PRO A 58 6.77 -7.55 -1.10
C PRO A 58 7.07 -9.04 -1.08
N THR A 59 8.24 -9.42 -0.58
CA THR A 59 8.59 -10.82 -0.29
C THR A 59 7.82 -11.35 0.93
N PRO A 60 7.76 -12.67 1.12
CA PRO A 60 7.15 -13.24 2.32
C PRO A 60 7.79 -12.76 3.63
N ALA A 61 9.10 -12.49 3.64
CA ALA A 61 9.80 -11.97 4.83
C ALA A 61 9.41 -10.52 5.10
N GLU A 62 9.36 -9.70 4.06
CA GLU A 62 8.92 -8.30 4.15
C GLU A 62 7.47 -8.18 4.63
N LEU A 63 6.55 -9.03 4.15
CA LEU A 63 5.17 -9.06 4.62
C LEU A 63 5.06 -9.44 6.10
N ARG A 64 5.88 -10.38 6.59
CA ARG A 64 5.91 -10.71 8.02
C ARG A 64 6.28 -9.50 8.86
N VAL A 65 7.29 -8.73 8.44
CA VAL A 65 7.66 -7.48 9.12
C VAL A 65 6.52 -6.46 9.07
N VAL A 66 5.91 -6.27 7.89
CA VAL A 66 4.78 -5.35 7.71
C VAL A 66 3.60 -5.71 8.62
N PHE A 67 3.33 -7.00 8.84
CA PHE A 67 2.24 -7.48 9.69
C PHE A 67 2.66 -7.79 11.14
N GLY A 68 3.91 -7.49 11.53
CA GLY A 68 4.40 -7.71 12.90
C GLY A 68 4.50 -9.17 13.33
N LEU A 69 4.69 -10.09 12.38
CA LEU A 69 4.76 -11.53 12.60
C LEU A 69 6.21 -11.94 12.91
N ARG A 70 6.44 -12.58 14.06
CA ARG A 70 7.78 -12.83 14.61
C ARG A 70 8.43 -14.14 14.16
N ASP A 71 7.67 -15.17 13.80
CA ASP A 71 8.23 -16.44 13.30
C ASP A 71 7.53 -17.00 12.04
N PRO A 72 8.25 -17.74 11.17
CA PRO A 72 7.66 -18.48 10.05
C PRO A 72 6.76 -19.64 10.50
N GLY A 73 6.96 -20.12 11.74
CA GLY A 73 6.17 -21.16 12.41
C GLY A 73 5.19 -20.64 13.47
N ASP A 74 5.12 -19.32 13.71
CA ASP A 74 4.10 -18.70 14.55
C ASP A 74 2.76 -18.74 13.82
N ALA A 75 2.17 -19.93 13.78
CA ALA A 75 0.74 -20.08 13.94
C ALA A 75 0.42 -19.74 15.40
N GLY A 76 0.60 -18.48 15.80
CA GLY A 76 -0.19 -17.94 16.91
C GLY A 76 -1.67 -18.27 16.65
N PRO A 77 -2.54 -18.20 17.66
CA PRO A 77 -3.94 -18.64 17.55
C PRO A 77 -4.71 -18.05 16.34
N ASP A 78 -4.18 -16.99 15.71
CA ASP A 78 -4.73 -16.28 14.56
C ASP A 78 -4.05 -16.57 13.19
N GLY A 79 -3.06 -17.47 13.09
CA GLY A 79 -2.56 -17.94 11.79
C GLY A 79 -1.80 -16.90 10.94
N GLY A 80 -0.76 -16.24 11.49
CA GLY A 80 0.04 -15.25 10.77
C GLY A 80 0.60 -15.71 9.41
N GLY A 81 0.98 -16.99 9.29
CA GLY A 81 1.37 -17.59 8.01
C GLY A 81 0.26 -17.60 6.96
N MET A 82 -1.02 -17.71 7.38
CA MET A 82 -2.18 -17.64 6.49
C MET A 82 -2.38 -16.23 5.92
N VAL A 83 -2.09 -15.17 6.68
CA VAL A 83 -2.22 -13.79 6.21
C VAL A 83 -1.23 -13.51 5.09
N VAL A 84 0.05 -13.83 5.30
CA VAL A 84 1.09 -13.67 4.27
C VAL A 84 0.76 -14.47 3.02
N ARG A 85 0.37 -15.74 3.19
CA ARG A 85 -0.01 -16.61 2.08
C ARG A 85 -1.19 -16.05 1.29
N ARG A 86 -2.28 -15.66 1.97
CA ARG A 86 -3.47 -15.09 1.33
C ARG A 86 -3.16 -13.81 0.57
N GLN A 87 -2.28 -12.96 1.10
CA GLN A 87 -1.87 -11.73 0.42
C GLN A 87 -1.12 -12.03 -0.89
N LEU A 88 -0.20 -12.99 -0.87
CA LEU A 88 0.53 -13.40 -2.07
C LEU A 88 -0.38 -14.10 -3.08
N GLU A 89 -1.26 -15.00 -2.63
CA GLU A 89 -2.27 -15.65 -3.47
C GLU A 89 -3.24 -14.63 -4.11
N ALA A 90 -3.57 -13.53 -3.42
CA ALA A 90 -4.36 -12.44 -3.98
C ALA A 90 -3.60 -11.70 -5.09
N LEU A 91 -2.36 -11.27 -4.80
CA LEU A 91 -1.51 -10.60 -5.79
C LEU A 91 -1.29 -11.44 -7.06
N GLU A 92 -1.04 -12.75 -6.90
CA GLU A 92 -0.88 -13.67 -8.03
C GLU A 92 -2.16 -13.81 -8.86
N ARG A 93 -3.33 -13.84 -8.21
CA ARG A 93 -4.63 -13.89 -8.87
C ARG A 93 -4.90 -12.60 -9.65
N ASP A 94 -4.74 -11.45 -9.00
CA ASP A 94 -5.02 -10.15 -9.63
C ASP A 94 -4.06 -9.88 -10.79
N ALA A 95 -2.79 -10.26 -10.66
CA ALA A 95 -1.83 -10.23 -11.75
C ALA A 95 -2.26 -11.13 -12.92
N ARG A 96 -2.70 -12.36 -12.63
CA ARG A 96 -3.20 -13.29 -13.65
C ARG A 96 -4.42 -12.74 -14.39
N ASP A 97 -5.36 -12.14 -13.66
CA ASP A 97 -6.58 -11.56 -14.22
C ASP A 97 -6.31 -10.30 -15.05
N LEU A 98 -5.31 -9.52 -14.65
CA LEU A 98 -4.89 -8.31 -15.36
C LEU A 98 -4.09 -8.63 -16.64
N ARG A 99 -3.34 -9.73 -16.67
CA ARG A 99 -2.43 -10.08 -17.78
C ARG A 99 -3.07 -10.07 -19.18
N PRO A 100 -4.23 -10.71 -19.43
CA PRO A 100 -4.89 -10.65 -20.74
C PRO A 100 -5.20 -9.22 -21.20
N ARG A 101 -5.49 -8.31 -20.27
CA ARG A 101 -5.83 -6.91 -20.57
C ARG A 101 -4.60 -6.08 -20.93
N LEU A 102 -3.42 -6.53 -20.50
CA LEU A 102 -2.15 -5.87 -20.77
C LEU A 102 -1.44 -6.41 -22.01
N ALA A 103 -1.99 -7.40 -22.72
CA ALA A 103 -1.38 -7.93 -23.94
C ALA A 103 -1.13 -6.80 -24.96
N GLY A 104 0.13 -6.59 -25.34
CA GLY A 104 0.54 -5.49 -26.23
C GLY A 104 0.41 -4.08 -25.63
N ALA A 105 0.18 -3.96 -24.32
CA ALA A 105 0.04 -2.68 -23.65
C ALA A 105 1.36 -1.91 -23.56
N GLN A 106 1.28 -0.60 -23.74
CA GLN A 106 2.38 0.34 -23.56
C GLN A 106 2.09 1.31 -22.43
N PHE A 107 3.02 1.47 -21.50
CA PHE A 107 2.86 2.35 -20.36
C PHE A 107 2.79 3.81 -20.82
N ARG A 108 1.83 4.58 -20.30
CA ARG A 108 1.69 6.02 -20.58
C ARG A 108 2.02 6.87 -19.37
N GLY A 109 1.61 6.46 -18.18
CA GLY A 109 1.87 7.26 -16.98
C GLY A 109 1.09 6.79 -15.76
N ILE A 110 1.14 7.62 -14.73
CA ILE A 110 0.33 7.48 -13.52
C ILE A 110 -0.64 8.66 -13.39
N ALA A 111 -1.84 8.36 -12.92
CA ALA A 111 -2.92 9.31 -12.71
C ALA A 111 -3.60 9.08 -11.35
N GLY A 112 -4.59 9.92 -11.06
CA GLY A 112 -5.40 9.87 -9.83
C GLY A 112 -5.29 11.16 -9.00
N PRO A 113 -6.26 11.44 -8.12
CA PRO A 113 -6.35 12.73 -7.42
C PRO A 113 -5.09 13.08 -6.63
N SER A 114 -4.52 12.11 -5.91
CA SER A 114 -3.32 12.31 -5.09
C SER A 114 -2.10 12.64 -5.95
N TYR A 115 -1.93 11.97 -7.09
CA TYR A 115 -0.78 12.14 -7.99
C TYR A 115 -0.90 13.39 -8.88
N ALA A 116 -2.13 13.81 -9.21
CA ALA A 116 -2.39 15.10 -9.86
C ALA A 116 -2.01 16.28 -8.94
N ARG A 117 -2.26 16.15 -7.63
CA ARG A 117 -1.86 17.15 -6.63
C ARG A 117 -0.44 16.95 -6.08
N ASN A 118 0.29 15.96 -6.60
CA ASN A 118 1.63 15.58 -6.14
C ASN A 118 1.70 15.33 -4.62
N THR A 119 0.77 14.51 -4.12
CA THR A 119 0.59 14.17 -2.71
C THR A 119 0.52 12.66 -2.50
N ILE A 120 0.87 12.22 -1.30
CA ILE A 120 0.69 10.86 -0.80
C ILE A 120 0.22 10.93 0.64
N ASP A 121 -0.61 9.97 1.04
CA ASP A 121 -1.18 9.87 2.39
C ASP A 121 -0.70 8.56 3.03
N PRO A 122 0.43 8.56 3.75
CA PRO A 122 0.93 7.40 4.44
C PRO A 122 0.12 7.11 5.71
N ARG A 123 -0.40 5.89 5.78
CA ARG A 123 -1.19 5.36 6.90
C ARG A 123 -0.63 4.03 7.36
N ARG A 124 -1.03 3.60 8.56
CA ARG A 124 -0.74 2.23 9.02
C ARG A 124 -1.34 1.22 8.03
N CYS A 125 -0.65 0.09 7.83
CA CYS A 125 -1.11 -0.97 6.92
C CYS A 125 -2.29 -1.77 7.50
N GLY A 126 -3.48 -1.17 7.53
CA GLY A 126 -4.71 -1.78 8.03
C GLY A 126 -4.63 -2.20 9.50
N ARG A 127 -5.67 -2.87 9.98
CA ARG A 127 -5.80 -3.28 11.40
C ARG A 127 -4.70 -4.24 11.88
N TYR A 128 -4.10 -4.99 10.96
CA TYR A 128 -3.09 -6.02 11.24
C TYR A 128 -1.66 -5.57 10.94
N GLY A 129 -1.46 -4.35 10.40
CA GLY A 129 -0.12 -3.83 10.15
C GLY A 129 0.62 -3.59 11.45
N ALA A 130 1.92 -3.82 11.50
CA ALA A 130 2.76 -3.44 12.62
C ALA A 130 2.64 -1.92 12.88
N PRO A 131 2.83 -1.43 14.11
CA PRO A 131 2.72 0.00 14.43
C PRO A 131 3.61 0.92 13.56
N GLY A 132 4.74 0.42 13.05
CA GLY A 132 5.65 1.16 12.15
C GLY A 132 5.40 0.94 10.65
N SER A 133 4.38 0.15 10.28
CA SER A 133 4.08 -0.12 8.88
C SER A 133 3.56 1.13 8.17
N GLN A 134 3.97 1.33 6.91
CA GLN A 134 3.53 2.48 6.10
C GLN A 134 2.92 1.97 4.80
N CYS A 135 1.63 2.21 4.63
CA CYS A 135 0.87 1.96 3.42
C CYS A 135 0.33 3.28 2.89
N ALA A 136 0.02 3.33 1.59
CA ALA A 136 -0.60 4.49 0.96
C ALA A 136 -1.47 4.04 -0.21
N ASP A 137 -2.39 4.89 -0.63
CA ASP A 137 -3.13 4.65 -1.87
C ASP A 137 -2.16 4.67 -3.07
N GLY A 138 -2.27 3.68 -3.94
CA GLY A 138 -1.46 3.61 -5.15
C GLY A 138 -2.02 4.45 -6.30
N PRO A 139 -1.25 4.61 -7.39
CA PRO A 139 -1.70 5.35 -8.55
C PRO A 139 -2.68 4.56 -9.41
N VAL A 140 -3.42 5.28 -10.25
CA VAL A 140 -4.03 4.71 -11.45
C VAL A 140 -2.95 4.61 -12.52
N VAL A 141 -2.74 3.42 -13.08
CA VAL A 141 -1.80 3.20 -14.17
C VAL A 141 -2.51 3.38 -15.49
N GLU A 142 -2.01 4.31 -16.32
CA GLU A 142 -2.52 4.54 -17.67
C GLU A 142 -1.65 3.81 -18.70
N TYR A 143 -2.29 3.07 -19.61
CA TYR A 143 -1.63 2.33 -20.66
C TYR A 143 -2.39 2.41 -21.98
N ALA A 144 -1.68 2.28 -23.10
CA ALA A 144 -2.28 2.23 -24.43
C ALA A 144 -2.26 0.80 -24.98
N VAL A 145 -3.38 0.35 -25.55
CA VAL A 145 -3.51 -0.95 -26.25
C VAL A 145 -4.50 -0.82 -27.39
N GLY A 146 -4.15 -1.30 -28.58
CA GLY A 146 -5.03 -1.21 -29.76
C GLY A 146 -5.52 0.21 -30.08
N GLY A 147 -4.66 1.22 -29.90
CA GLY A 147 -5.01 2.63 -30.15
C GLY A 147 -5.86 3.31 -29.06
N SER A 148 -6.28 2.60 -28.02
CA SER A 148 -7.08 3.15 -26.91
C SER A 148 -6.26 3.29 -25.63
N VAL A 149 -6.54 4.33 -24.84
CA VAL A 149 -6.00 4.48 -23.48
C VAL A 149 -6.92 3.77 -22.50
N ARG A 150 -6.34 2.90 -21.68
CA ARG A 150 -7.00 2.13 -20.63
C ARG A 150 -6.30 2.35 -19.29
N ARG A 151 -6.96 1.90 -18.22
CA ARG A 151 -6.52 2.11 -16.85
C ARG A 151 -6.71 0.86 -16.01
N PHE A 152 -5.80 0.65 -15.05
CA PHE A 152 -6.01 -0.22 -13.88
C PHE A 152 -5.47 0.50 -12.65
N ARG A 153 -5.84 0.05 -11.45
CA ARG A 153 -5.42 0.71 -10.20
C ARG A 153 -4.43 -0.16 -9.45
N ILE A 154 -3.34 0.45 -8.98
CA ILE A 154 -2.61 -0.08 -7.85
C ILE A 154 -3.35 0.43 -6.62
N ASP A 155 -3.99 -0.46 -5.87
CA ASP A 155 -4.86 0.00 -4.79
C ASP A 155 -4.07 0.44 -3.58
N THR A 156 -3.13 -0.39 -3.16
CA THR A 156 -2.32 -0.14 -1.99
C THR A 156 -0.83 -0.28 -2.32
N LEU A 157 -0.06 0.74 -1.98
CA LEU A 157 1.39 0.68 -1.88
C LEU A 157 1.78 0.41 -0.43
N VAL A 158 2.89 -0.30 -0.23
CA VAL A 158 3.52 -0.51 1.08
C VAL A 158 4.99 -0.10 1.02
N ARG A 159 5.47 0.54 2.08
CA ARG A 159 6.86 0.95 2.20
C ARG A 159 7.66 -0.09 2.97
N VAL A 160 8.67 -0.66 2.33
CA VAL A 160 9.55 -1.67 2.90
C VAL A 160 11.00 -1.31 2.60
N GLY A 161 11.86 -1.32 3.62
CA GLY A 161 13.26 -0.93 3.47
C GLY A 161 13.43 0.48 2.88
N GLY A 162 12.50 1.39 3.17
CA GLY A 162 12.48 2.76 2.64
C GLY A 162 11.90 2.91 1.23
N ARG A 163 11.58 1.82 0.53
CA ARG A 163 11.11 1.79 -0.86
C ARG A 163 9.65 1.38 -0.97
N TRP A 164 8.96 1.85 -2.01
CA TRP A 164 7.59 1.44 -2.27
C TRP A 164 7.51 0.09 -2.99
N ARG A 165 6.49 -0.70 -2.63
CA ARG A 165 6.09 -1.96 -3.25
C ARG A 165 4.58 -1.97 -3.46
N VAL A 166 4.11 -2.79 -4.39
CA VAL A 166 2.67 -3.00 -4.62
C VAL A 166 2.15 -4.04 -3.64
N LEU A 167 1.26 -3.64 -2.75
CA LEU A 167 0.61 -4.56 -1.81
C LEU A 167 -0.70 -5.11 -2.38
N ASP A 168 -1.39 -4.34 -3.21
CA ASP A 168 -2.71 -4.70 -3.75
C ASP A 168 -2.93 -4.12 -5.16
N LEU A 169 -3.54 -4.91 -6.04
CA LEU A 169 -3.88 -4.56 -7.43
C LEU A 169 -5.40 -4.64 -7.61
N ARG A 170 -5.98 -3.70 -8.36
CA ARG A 170 -7.37 -3.80 -8.81
C ARG A 170 -7.42 -3.78 -10.34
N PRO A 171 -7.68 -4.94 -10.98
CA PRO A 171 -7.64 -5.08 -12.43
C PRO A 171 -8.63 -4.18 -13.17
#